data_AF-A0A0S9QRT1-F1
#
_entry.id   AF-A0A0S9QRT1-F1
#
_cell.length_a   1.000
_cell.length_b   1.000
_cell.length_c   1.000
_cell.angle_alpha   90.00
_cell.angle_beta   90.00
_cell.angle_gamma   90.00
#
_symmetry.space_group_name_H-M   'P 1'
#
loop_
_entity.id
_entity.type
_entity.pdbx_description
1 polymer ?
#
loop_
_entity_poly.entity_id
_entity_poly.type
_entity_poly.pdbx_seq_one_letter_code
_entity_poly.pdbx_strand_id
1 'polypeptide(L)'
;MTADLGRELFRYPYRAVGAMPPFRFEVPSRSAADRAICERIITAWHVSAAADPGKTGEMWDQLTAGHTRLKTALAQRDPDLLADLLANMFQEHLVHGLAMGKSTAARARSVPDRHAAMWCDRLLRLGEAVGVCPVRSPEQGGTDAPLEWLDIVAAVEAVLGFPLAFPAIGAPFGVALQGSAFPEQSFMHAYAA
;
A
#
# COMPACT_ATOMS: atom_id res chain seq x y z
N MET A 1 -6.12 26.16 -36.67
CA MET A 1 -5.81 24.91 -35.96
C MET A 1 -4.91 25.24 -34.78
N THR A 2 -5.53 25.65 -33.69
CA THR A 2 -4.88 25.99 -32.43
C THR A 2 -4.53 24.70 -31.71
N ALA A 3 -3.22 24.47 -31.52
CA ALA A 3 -2.69 23.39 -30.70
C ALA A 3 -3.16 23.60 -29.26
N ASP A 4 -3.95 22.65 -28.77
CA ASP A 4 -4.36 22.57 -27.36
C ASP A 4 -3.16 22.07 -26.55
N LEU A 5 -2.28 23.00 -26.17
CA LEU A 5 -1.15 22.82 -25.25
C LEU A 5 -1.67 22.82 -23.80
N GLY A 6 -2.63 21.96 -23.50
CA GLY A 6 -3.24 21.82 -22.18
C GLY A 6 -2.90 20.48 -21.55
N ARG A 7 -2.04 20.50 -20.52
CA ARG A 7 -1.62 19.40 -19.62
C ARG A 7 -0.39 18.61 -20.06
N GLU A 8 0.77 19.21 -19.82
CA GLU A 8 2.04 18.53 -19.63
C GLU A 8 1.92 17.48 -18.51
N LEU A 9 1.85 16.20 -18.86
CA LEU A 9 1.90 15.08 -17.92
C LEU A 9 3.04 14.13 -18.31
N PHE A 10 4.18 14.34 -17.63
CA PHE A 10 5.37 13.51 -17.39
C PHE A 10 6.22 12.98 -18.57
N ARG A 11 7.55 13.19 -18.46
CA ARG A 11 8.61 12.58 -19.29
C ARG A 11 9.70 11.94 -18.42
N TYR A 12 10.06 10.71 -18.81
CA TYR A 12 11.26 9.88 -18.56
C TYR A 12 11.22 8.80 -17.45
N PRO A 13 11.59 7.52 -17.76
CA PRO A 13 11.92 6.99 -19.10
C PRO A 13 10.69 6.51 -19.89
N TYR A 14 9.53 6.30 -19.25
CA TYR A 14 8.37 5.68 -19.89
C TYR A 14 7.10 6.55 -19.80
N ARG A 15 6.40 6.66 -20.94
CA ARG A 15 5.16 7.40 -21.09
C ARG A 15 3.99 6.49 -20.75
N ALA A 16 3.30 6.74 -19.64
CA ALA A 16 1.94 6.25 -19.49
C ALA A 16 1.03 7.12 -20.38
N VAL A 17 0.65 6.59 -21.55
CA VAL A 17 -0.33 7.22 -22.44
C VAL A 17 -1.72 6.80 -21.98
N GLY A 18 -2.61 7.75 -21.69
CA GLY A 18 -3.99 7.49 -21.28
C GLY A 18 -4.38 8.12 -19.95
N ALA A 19 -5.61 7.88 -19.51
CA ALA A 19 -6.05 8.25 -18.16
C ALA A 19 -5.27 7.44 -17.13
N MET A 20 -4.86 8.03 -16.00
CA MET A 20 -4.17 7.27 -14.93
C MET A 20 -5.13 6.29 -14.25
N PRO A 21 -4.63 5.19 -13.65
CA PRO A 21 -5.47 4.31 -12.88
C PRO A 21 -6.08 5.04 -11.69
N PRO A 22 -7.35 4.76 -11.35
CA PRO A 22 -7.92 5.30 -10.13
C PRO A 22 -7.13 4.79 -8.93
N PHE A 23 -6.81 5.68 -8.02
CA PHE A 23 -6.12 5.36 -6.77
C PHE A 23 -7.15 5.28 -5.63
N ARG A 24 -7.13 4.19 -4.84
CA ARG A 24 -8.14 3.93 -3.81
C ARG A 24 -7.53 3.88 -2.41
N PHE A 25 -8.30 4.45 -1.48
CA PHE A 25 -8.09 4.36 -0.04
C PHE A 25 -9.39 3.80 0.55
N GLU A 26 -9.47 2.49 0.72
CA GLU A 26 -10.66 1.86 1.30
C GLU A 26 -10.29 1.19 2.61
N VAL A 27 -11.11 1.45 3.63
CA VAL A 27 -11.02 0.75 4.90
C VAL A 27 -12.03 -0.39 4.87
N PRO A 28 -11.61 -1.64 5.05
CA PRO A 28 -12.54 -2.76 5.07
C PRO A 28 -13.53 -2.62 6.23
N SER A 29 -14.77 -3.08 6.01
CA SER A 29 -15.79 -3.09 7.05
C SER A 29 -15.41 -4.06 8.16
N ARG A 30 -15.61 -3.65 9.41
CA ARG A 30 -15.44 -4.51 10.59
C ARG A 30 -16.58 -5.51 10.71
N SER A 31 -16.24 -6.68 11.23
CA SER A 31 -17.16 -7.74 11.60
C SER A 31 -17.27 -7.87 13.12
N ALA A 32 -18.32 -8.54 13.61
CA ALA A 32 -18.45 -8.86 15.03
C ALA A 32 -17.30 -9.77 15.54
N ALA A 33 -16.69 -10.57 14.65
CA ALA A 33 -15.55 -11.41 14.99
C ALA A 33 -14.29 -10.59 15.32
N ASP A 34 -14.11 -9.44 14.67
CA ASP A 34 -12.95 -8.55 14.90
C ASP A 34 -12.94 -8.02 16.32
N ARG A 35 -14.12 -7.67 16.87
CA ARG A 35 -14.27 -7.22 18.25
C ARG A 35 -13.81 -8.28 19.25
N ALA A 36 -14.22 -9.54 19.06
CA ALA A 36 -13.83 -10.65 19.93
C ALA A 36 -12.32 -10.94 19.88
N ILE A 37 -11.70 -10.80 18.70
CA ILE A 37 -10.23 -10.90 18.56
C ILE A 37 -9.54 -9.76 19.31
N CYS A 38 -10.04 -8.53 19.17
CA CYS A 38 -9.49 -7.36 19.86
C CYS A 38 -9.59 -7.50 21.39
N GLU A 39 -10.69 -8.01 21.92
CA GLU A 39 -10.83 -8.31 23.36
C GLU A 39 -9.78 -9.33 23.85
N ARG A 40 -9.48 -10.35 23.05
CA ARG A 40 -8.43 -11.33 23.36
C ARG A 40 -7.04 -10.70 23.36
N ILE A 41 -6.74 -9.84 22.38
CA ILE A 41 -5.47 -9.11 22.29
C ILE A 41 -5.29 -8.20 23.50
N ILE A 42 -6.32 -7.41 23.84
CA ILE A 42 -6.33 -6.53 25.01
C ILE A 42 -6.10 -7.35 26.29
N THR A 43 -6.79 -8.47 26.45
CA THR A 43 -6.62 -9.35 27.61
C THR A 43 -5.19 -9.85 27.72
N ALA A 44 -4.60 -10.34 26.62
CA ALA A 44 -3.22 -10.80 26.59
C ALA A 44 -2.23 -9.68 26.93
N TRP A 45 -2.45 -8.46 26.42
CA TRP A 45 -1.63 -7.28 26.73
C TRP A 45 -1.66 -6.96 28.23
N HIS A 46 -2.84 -6.93 28.85
CA HIS A 46 -2.98 -6.66 30.29
C HIS A 46 -2.35 -7.77 31.16
N VAL A 47 -2.51 -9.04 30.78
CA VAL A 47 -1.84 -10.16 31.47
C VAL A 47 -0.33 -10.00 31.41
N SER A 48 0.21 -9.67 30.24
CA SER A 48 1.65 -9.45 30.07
C SER A 48 2.14 -8.23 30.84
N ALA A 49 1.39 -7.12 30.83
CA ALA A 49 1.76 -5.89 31.53
C ALA A 49 1.75 -6.08 33.06
N ALA A 50 0.83 -6.89 33.59
CA ALA A 50 0.77 -7.21 35.01
C ALA A 50 1.90 -8.17 35.45
N ALA A 51 2.40 -9.02 34.55
CA ALA A 51 3.48 -9.95 34.86
C ALA A 51 4.87 -9.28 34.94
N ASP A 52 5.07 -8.13 34.29
CA ASP A 52 6.34 -7.39 34.29
C ASP A 52 6.12 -5.87 34.43
N PRO A 53 5.62 -5.41 35.61
CA PRO A 53 5.34 -4.01 35.85
C PRO A 53 6.65 -3.22 35.98
N GLY A 54 7.07 -2.53 34.92
CA GLY A 54 8.17 -1.56 34.99
C GLY A 54 9.27 -1.69 33.93
N LYS A 55 9.20 -2.64 33.00
CA LYS A 55 10.10 -2.64 31.82
C LYS A 55 9.65 -1.68 30.74
N THR A 56 9.67 -0.39 31.03
CA THR A 56 9.63 0.67 30.02
C THR A 56 10.99 1.36 30.03
N GLY A 57 11.87 0.93 29.13
CA GLY A 57 13.14 1.62 28.92
C GLY A 57 12.92 2.85 28.04
N GLU A 58 13.68 3.93 28.28
CA GLU A 58 13.58 5.21 27.56
C GLU A 58 13.59 5.03 26.02
N MET A 59 14.34 4.05 25.51
CA MET A 59 14.36 3.69 24.08
C MET A 59 12.99 3.23 23.56
N TRP A 60 12.27 2.39 24.31
CA TRP A 60 10.96 1.88 23.91
C TRP A 60 9.89 2.96 23.98
N ASP A 61 10.00 3.88 24.92
CA ASP A 61 9.09 5.04 24.99
C ASP A 61 9.26 5.95 23.76
N GLN A 62 10.49 6.16 23.30
CA GLN A 62 10.77 6.88 22.05
C GLN A 62 10.23 6.13 20.82
N LEU A 63 10.49 4.83 20.70
CA LEU A 63 10.01 4.01 19.58
C LEU A 63 8.47 3.93 19.51
N THR A 64 7.81 4.02 20.67
CA THR A 64 6.34 3.92 20.77
C THR A 64 5.65 5.29 20.87
N ALA A 65 6.39 6.40 20.81
CA ALA A 65 5.83 7.76 20.91
C ALA A 65 4.78 8.07 19.83
N GLY A 66 4.95 7.54 18.61
CA GLY A 66 3.98 7.69 17.51
C GLY A 66 2.72 6.81 17.64
N HIS A 67 2.68 5.90 18.61
CA HIS A 67 1.64 4.87 18.75
C HIS A 67 0.58 5.19 19.83
N THR A 68 0.35 6.48 20.12
CA THR A 68 -0.56 6.93 21.20
C THR A 68 -1.95 6.31 21.10
N ARG A 69 -2.57 6.27 19.91
CA ARG A 69 -3.92 5.70 19.74
C ARG A 69 -3.97 4.21 20.09
N LEU A 70 -2.94 3.45 19.72
CA LEU A 70 -2.83 2.03 20.08
C LEU A 70 -2.70 1.88 21.60
N LYS A 71 -1.80 2.66 22.21
CA LYS A 71 -1.63 2.68 23.68
C LYS A 71 -2.94 3.00 24.39
N THR A 72 -3.68 4.00 23.91
CA THR A 72 -5.00 4.36 24.44
C THR A 72 -6.00 3.22 24.33
N ALA A 73 -6.13 2.59 23.16
CA ALA A 73 -7.06 1.48 22.95
C ALA A 73 -6.78 0.31 23.90
N LEU A 74 -5.49 -0.04 24.06
CA LEU A 74 -5.07 -1.12 24.95
C LEU A 74 -5.28 -0.76 26.43
N ALA A 75 -4.85 0.43 26.85
CA ALA A 75 -4.94 0.88 28.24
C ALA A 75 -6.39 1.02 28.72
N GLN A 76 -7.27 1.57 27.86
CA GLN A 76 -8.69 1.78 28.16
C GLN A 76 -9.55 0.53 27.94
N ARG A 77 -8.95 -0.57 27.45
CA ARG A 77 -9.66 -1.81 27.08
C ARG A 77 -10.80 -1.55 26.09
N ASP A 78 -10.50 -0.75 25.06
CA ASP A 78 -11.45 -0.37 24.01
C ASP A 78 -11.26 -1.28 22.78
N PRO A 79 -12.04 -2.37 22.64
CA PRO A 79 -11.90 -3.28 21.52
C PRO A 79 -12.38 -2.68 20.20
N ASP A 80 -13.29 -1.70 20.25
CA ASP A 80 -13.80 -1.06 19.05
C ASP A 80 -12.73 -0.15 18.46
N LEU A 81 -12.12 0.73 19.28
CA LEU A 81 -10.99 1.55 18.82
C LEU A 81 -9.82 0.69 18.32
N LEU A 82 -9.52 -0.43 18.97
CA LEU A 82 -8.47 -1.34 18.50
C LEU A 82 -8.84 -1.96 17.14
N ALA A 83 -10.10 -2.37 16.95
CA ALA A 83 -10.58 -2.89 15.68
C ALA A 83 -10.48 -1.83 14.56
N ASP A 84 -10.79 -0.55 14.83
CA ASP A 84 -10.62 0.55 13.88
C ASP A 84 -9.16 0.69 13.44
N LEU A 85 -8.25 0.66 14.40
CA LEU A 85 -6.81 0.82 14.16
C LEU A 85 -6.25 -0.33 13.33
N LEU A 86 -6.66 -1.57 13.63
CA LEU A 86 -6.21 -2.75 12.89
C LEU A 86 -6.84 -2.82 11.50
N ALA A 87 -8.12 -2.50 11.36
CA ALA A 87 -8.80 -2.42 10.06
C ALA A 87 -8.17 -1.34 9.15
N ASN A 88 -7.60 -0.28 9.73
CA ASN A 88 -6.93 0.81 9.01
C ASN A 88 -5.39 0.77 9.07
N MET A 89 -4.78 -0.36 9.47
CA MET A 89 -3.37 -0.39 9.89
C MET A 89 -2.38 0.17 8.87
N PHE A 90 -2.58 -0.08 7.57
CA PHE A 90 -1.65 0.37 6.52
C PHE A 90 -1.72 1.87 6.26
N GLN A 91 -2.74 2.56 6.76
CA GLN A 91 -2.89 4.02 6.68
C GLN A 91 -2.68 4.70 8.04
N GLU A 92 -2.40 3.91 9.08
CA GLU A 92 -2.10 4.38 10.42
C GLU A 92 -0.59 4.38 10.69
N HIS A 93 -0.21 4.92 11.85
CA HIS A 93 1.19 4.89 12.31
C HIS A 93 1.63 3.48 12.73
N LEU A 94 0.70 2.53 12.85
CA LEU A 94 0.93 1.19 13.38
C LEU A 94 2.01 0.41 12.60
N VAL A 95 2.10 0.62 11.30
CA VAL A 95 3.07 -0.05 10.41
C VAL A 95 4.29 0.83 10.10
N HIS A 96 4.54 1.86 10.90
CA HIS A 96 5.74 2.69 10.76
C HIS A 96 7.00 1.85 11.01
N GLY A 97 8.00 1.96 10.14
CA GLY A 97 9.17 1.08 10.12
C GLY A 97 9.04 -0.17 9.23
N LEU A 98 7.82 -0.57 8.87
CA LEU A 98 7.57 -1.62 7.86
C LEU A 98 7.14 -1.02 6.51
N ALA A 99 6.10 -0.19 6.52
CA ALA A 99 5.50 0.37 5.30
C ALA A 99 5.35 1.91 5.33
N MET A 100 5.82 2.56 6.41
CA MET A 100 5.68 4.03 6.61
C MET A 100 4.22 4.52 6.46
N GLY A 101 3.26 3.68 6.89
CA GLY A 101 1.83 3.72 6.56
C GLY A 101 1.21 5.12 6.50
N LYS A 102 1.00 5.76 7.66
CA LYS A 102 0.36 7.08 7.75
C LYS A 102 1.00 8.16 6.88
N SER A 103 2.32 8.28 6.89
CA SER A 103 3.04 9.31 6.10
C SER A 103 2.92 9.07 4.60
N THR A 104 3.06 7.81 4.17
CA THR A 104 2.93 7.42 2.77
C THR A 104 1.49 7.59 2.29
N ALA A 105 0.51 7.18 3.10
CA ALA A 105 -0.91 7.32 2.79
C ALA A 105 -1.35 8.79 2.74
N ALA A 106 -0.83 9.66 3.61
CA ALA A 106 -1.10 11.10 3.57
C ALA A 106 -0.53 11.75 2.31
N ARG A 107 0.70 11.37 1.93
CA ARG A 107 1.33 11.84 0.69
C ARG A 107 0.61 11.33 -0.57
N ALA A 108 0.18 10.07 -0.57
CA ALA A 108 -0.57 9.51 -1.69
C ALA A 108 -1.92 10.21 -1.90
N ARG A 109 -2.58 10.65 -0.82
CA ARG A 109 -3.81 11.45 -0.91
C ARG A 109 -3.59 12.84 -1.49
N SER A 110 -2.45 13.48 -1.22
CA SER A 110 -2.19 14.84 -1.71
C SER A 110 -1.77 14.88 -3.17
N VAL A 111 -1.19 13.79 -3.70
CA VAL A 111 -0.72 13.69 -5.10
C VAL A 111 -1.02 12.30 -5.69
N PRO A 112 -2.30 11.89 -5.82
CA PRO A 112 -2.68 10.53 -6.25
C PRO A 112 -2.16 10.18 -7.64
N ASP A 113 -2.22 11.12 -8.60
CA ASP A 113 -1.75 10.90 -9.97
C ASP A 113 -0.25 10.59 -10.03
N ARG A 114 0.55 11.19 -9.15
CA ARG A 114 1.99 10.89 -9.05
C ARG A 114 2.23 9.47 -8.57
N HIS A 115 1.45 9.00 -7.60
CA HIS A 115 1.55 7.63 -7.10
C HIS A 115 1.03 6.61 -8.11
N ALA A 116 -0.03 6.94 -8.86
CA ALA A 116 -0.51 6.12 -9.97
C ALA A 116 0.55 6.00 -11.08
N ALA A 117 1.23 7.10 -11.43
CA ALA A 117 2.34 7.06 -12.40
C ALA A 117 3.52 6.21 -11.90
N MET A 118 3.90 6.37 -10.62
CA MET A 118 4.93 5.55 -9.98
C MET A 118 4.57 4.06 -9.89
N TRP A 119 3.28 3.75 -9.79
CA TRP A 119 2.77 2.39 -9.85
C TRP A 119 2.91 1.82 -11.27
N CYS A 120 2.54 2.59 -12.30
CA CYS A 120 2.71 2.17 -13.70
C CYS A 120 4.17 1.89 -14.07
N ASP A 121 5.10 2.76 -13.62
CA ASP A 121 6.54 2.55 -13.83
C ASP A 121 7.02 1.23 -13.20
N ARG A 122 6.58 0.92 -11.97
CA ARG A 122 6.93 -0.33 -11.31
C ARG A 122 6.33 -1.56 -11.97
N LEU A 123 5.09 -1.47 -12.45
CA LEU A 123 4.47 -2.55 -13.20
C LEU A 123 5.24 -2.83 -14.50
N LEU A 124 5.65 -1.78 -15.23
CA LEU A 124 6.50 -1.93 -16.41
C LEU A 124 7.83 -2.60 -16.08
N ARG A 125 8.51 -2.15 -15.03
CA ARG A 125 9.79 -2.73 -14.59
C ARG A 125 9.65 -4.18 -14.16
N LEU A 126 8.58 -4.53 -13.47
CA LEU A 126 8.28 -5.93 -13.13
C LEU A 126 8.00 -6.74 -14.41
N GLY A 127 7.20 -6.20 -15.32
CA GLY A 127 6.90 -6.81 -16.62
C GLY A 127 8.14 -7.05 -17.47
N GLU A 128 9.08 -6.11 -17.49
CA GLU A 128 10.39 -6.27 -18.13
C GLU A 128 11.21 -7.37 -17.47
N ALA A 129 11.31 -7.36 -16.13
CA ALA A 129 12.10 -8.32 -15.36
C ALA A 129 11.64 -9.76 -15.54
N VAL A 130 10.32 -9.98 -15.67
CA VAL A 130 9.74 -11.32 -15.90
C VAL A 130 9.57 -11.65 -17.38
N GLY A 131 10.03 -10.79 -18.29
CA GLY A 131 10.07 -11.05 -19.73
C GLY A 131 8.74 -10.92 -20.48
N VAL A 132 7.73 -10.27 -19.90
CA VAL A 132 6.40 -10.10 -20.52
C VAL A 132 6.20 -8.75 -21.21
N CYS A 133 7.00 -7.74 -20.85
CA CYS A 133 6.93 -6.42 -21.46
C CYS A 133 8.33 -6.00 -21.95
N PRO A 134 8.63 -6.09 -23.26
CA PRO A 134 9.90 -5.64 -23.79
C PRO A 134 9.94 -4.11 -23.77
N VAL A 135 10.69 -3.58 -22.83
CA VAL A 135 10.90 -2.14 -22.68
C VAL A 135 12.09 -1.73 -23.54
N ARG A 136 11.87 -0.78 -24.45
CA ARG A 136 12.91 -0.30 -25.38
C ARG A 136 13.50 1.01 -24.89
N SER A 137 14.81 1.16 -25.09
CA SER A 137 15.48 2.44 -24.89
C SER A 137 15.29 3.36 -26.10
N PRO A 138 15.48 4.69 -25.95
CA PRO A 138 15.48 5.62 -27.08
C PRO A 138 16.39 5.18 -28.24
N GLU A 139 17.55 4.60 -27.92
CA GLU A 139 18.55 4.11 -28.87
C GLU A 139 18.07 2.87 -29.65
N GLN A 140 17.06 2.16 -29.14
CA GLN A 140 16.43 1.00 -29.78
C GLN A 140 15.19 1.38 -30.61
N GLY A 141 14.95 2.68 -30.82
CA GLY A 141 13.94 3.18 -31.75
C GLY A 141 12.51 3.25 -31.18
N GLY A 142 12.35 3.38 -29.87
CA GLY A 142 11.03 3.67 -29.29
C GLY A 142 11.08 4.00 -27.80
N THR A 143 10.35 5.04 -27.40
CA THR A 143 10.09 5.41 -25.98
C THR A 143 8.66 5.09 -25.53
N ASP A 144 7.87 4.53 -26.45
CA ASP A 144 6.45 4.27 -26.24
C ASP A 144 6.24 2.78 -25.95
N ALA A 145 5.80 2.47 -24.73
CA ALA A 145 5.17 1.20 -24.41
C ALA A 145 3.66 1.46 -24.38
N PRO A 146 2.85 0.86 -25.29
CA PRO A 146 1.39 0.93 -25.15
C PRO A 146 1.01 0.26 -23.84
N LEU A 147 0.61 1.07 -22.87
CA LEU A 147 0.36 0.67 -21.51
C LEU A 147 -1.11 0.28 -21.39
N GLU A 148 -1.43 -0.96 -21.76
CA GLU A 148 -2.68 -1.61 -21.36
C GLU A 148 -2.42 -2.38 -20.06
N TRP A 149 -2.65 -1.73 -18.92
CA TRP A 149 -2.10 -2.20 -17.63
C TRP A 149 -2.70 -3.54 -17.20
N LEU A 150 -3.96 -3.80 -17.59
CA LEU A 150 -4.64 -5.06 -17.31
C LEU A 150 -3.93 -6.23 -18.00
N ASP A 151 -3.47 -6.04 -19.24
CA ASP A 151 -2.77 -7.08 -19.99
C ASP A 151 -1.41 -7.39 -19.37
N ILE A 152 -0.71 -6.36 -18.89
CA ILE A 152 0.58 -6.53 -18.19
C ILE A 152 0.38 -7.25 -16.86
N VAL A 153 -0.61 -6.85 -16.04
CA VAL A 153 -0.90 -7.53 -14.76
C VAL A 153 -1.20 -9.01 -15.00
N ALA A 154 -2.10 -9.32 -15.95
CA ALA A 154 -2.46 -10.70 -16.24
C ALA A 154 -1.26 -11.52 -16.75
N ALA A 155 -0.42 -10.95 -17.62
CA ALA A 155 0.78 -11.61 -18.13
C ALA A 155 1.82 -11.86 -17.02
N VAL A 156 2.04 -10.88 -16.14
CA VAL A 156 2.95 -11.04 -14.99
C VAL A 156 2.43 -12.11 -14.03
N GLU A 157 1.14 -12.08 -13.65
CA GLU A 157 0.55 -13.08 -12.76
C GLU A 157 0.63 -14.50 -13.35
N ALA A 158 0.49 -14.63 -14.68
CA ALA A 158 0.65 -15.91 -15.37
C ALA A 158 2.10 -16.46 -15.28
N VAL A 159 3.11 -15.59 -15.31
CA VAL A 159 4.52 -15.99 -15.15
C VAL A 159 4.85 -16.29 -13.69
N LEU A 160 4.38 -15.47 -12.75
CA LEU A 160 4.67 -15.61 -11.32
C LEU A 160 3.88 -16.74 -10.65
N GLY A 161 2.72 -17.12 -11.20
CA GLY A 161 1.87 -18.18 -10.66
C GLY A 161 1.04 -17.78 -9.43
N PHE A 162 0.96 -16.48 -9.11
CA PHE A 162 0.14 -15.95 -8.02
C PHE A 162 -0.42 -14.55 -8.35
N PRO A 163 -1.55 -14.15 -7.73
CA PRO A 163 -2.13 -12.83 -7.93
C PRO A 163 -1.30 -11.73 -7.27
N LEU A 164 -1.12 -10.60 -7.95
CA LEU A 164 -0.47 -9.38 -7.44
C LEU A 164 -1.42 -8.51 -6.60
N ALA A 165 -2.73 -8.76 -6.70
CA ALA A 165 -3.74 -8.08 -5.90
C ALA A 165 -3.51 -8.32 -4.40
N PHE A 166 -3.52 -7.24 -3.61
CA PHE A 166 -3.34 -7.36 -2.17
C PHE A 166 -4.67 -7.73 -1.49
N PRO A 167 -4.67 -8.62 -0.48
CA PRO A 167 -5.89 -8.98 0.24
C PRO A 167 -6.55 -7.74 0.87
N ALA A 168 -7.88 -7.70 0.93
CA ALA A 168 -8.65 -6.59 1.51
C ALA A 168 -8.57 -6.53 3.05
N ILE A 169 -7.35 -6.44 3.61
CA ILE A 169 -7.06 -6.44 5.04
C ILE A 169 -6.22 -5.22 5.43
N GLY A 170 -6.58 -4.56 6.53
CA GLY A 170 -5.78 -3.46 7.06
C GLY A 170 -5.75 -2.18 6.22
N ALA A 171 -6.71 -2.01 5.31
CA ALA A 171 -6.86 -0.85 4.44
C ALA A 171 -5.65 -0.57 3.53
N PRO A 172 -5.23 -1.53 2.68
CA PRO A 172 -4.18 -1.26 1.71
C PRO A 172 -4.64 -0.12 0.78
N PHE A 173 -3.69 0.71 0.35
CA PHE A 173 -3.97 1.77 -0.61
C PHE A 173 -3.06 1.63 -1.82
N GLY A 174 -3.58 1.96 -2.99
CA GLY A 174 -2.91 1.69 -4.24
C GLY A 174 -3.82 1.94 -5.44
N VAL A 175 -3.36 1.49 -6.59
CA VAL A 175 -4.15 1.49 -7.82
C VAL A 175 -5.29 0.48 -7.71
N ALA A 176 -6.50 0.90 -8.06
CA ALA A 176 -7.68 0.04 -8.06
C ALA A 176 -7.89 -0.56 -9.46
N LEU A 177 -7.77 -1.88 -9.54
CA LEU A 177 -8.03 -2.65 -10.76
C LEU A 177 -8.89 -3.85 -10.42
N GLN A 178 -9.90 -4.13 -11.26
CA GLN A 178 -10.82 -5.26 -11.11
C GLN A 178 -11.44 -5.38 -9.70
N GLY A 179 -11.64 -4.25 -9.00
CA GLY A 179 -12.20 -4.22 -7.65
C GLY A 179 -11.21 -4.43 -6.50
N SER A 180 -9.95 -4.76 -6.80
CA SER A 180 -8.88 -4.96 -5.81
C SER A 180 -7.90 -3.79 -5.77
N ALA A 181 -7.23 -3.61 -4.64
CA ALA A 181 -6.13 -2.67 -4.49
C ALA A 181 -4.80 -3.35 -4.85
N PHE A 182 -3.97 -2.63 -5.61
CA PHE A 182 -2.60 -2.99 -5.94
C PHE A 182 -1.66 -1.95 -5.31
N PRO A 183 -1.24 -2.16 -4.05
CA PRO A 183 -0.21 -1.34 -3.42
C PRO A 183 1.07 -1.33 -4.24
N GLU A 184 1.75 -0.19 -4.24
CA GLU A 184 3.07 -0.02 -4.86
C GLU A 184 4.10 -1.05 -4.35
N GLN A 185 3.98 -1.44 -3.08
CA GLN A 185 4.87 -2.39 -2.41
C GLN A 185 4.67 -3.83 -2.89
N SER A 186 3.49 -4.21 -3.39
CA SER A 186 3.23 -5.57 -3.88
C SER A 186 4.21 -5.97 -4.98
N PHE A 187 4.60 -5.03 -5.84
CA PHE A 187 5.57 -5.28 -6.91
C PHE A 187 7.00 -5.48 -6.41
N MET A 188 7.40 -4.76 -5.35
CA MET A 188 8.73 -4.94 -4.76
C MET A 188 8.84 -6.30 -4.07
N HIS A 189 7.76 -6.78 -3.44
CA HIS A 189 7.72 -8.12 -2.87
C HIS A 189 7.69 -9.21 -3.93
N ALA A 190 6.91 -9.02 -5.02
CA ALA A 190 6.87 -9.94 -6.14
C ALA A 190 8.23 -10.07 -6.85
N TYR A 191 9.02 -8.98 -6.92
CA TYR A 191 10.38 -9.01 -7.47
C TYR A 191 11.35 -9.88 -6.65
N ALA A 192 11.08 -10.08 -5.36
CA ALA A 192 11.93 -10.86 -4.46
C ALA A 192 11.47 -12.33 -4.27
N ALA A 193 10.35 -12.71 -4.91
CA ALA A 193 9.79 -14.07 -4.86
C ALA A 193 10.47 -14.99 -5.90
#